data_AF-A0AAD3DAS4-F1
#
_entry.id   AF-A0AAD3DAS4-F1
#
_cell.length_a   1.000
_cell.length_b   1.000
_cell.length_c   1.000
_cell.angle_alpha   90.00
_cell.angle_beta   90.00
_cell.angle_gamma   90.00
#
_symmetry.space_group_name_H-M   'P 1'
#
loop_
_entity.id
_entity.type
_entity.pdbx_description
1 polymer ?
#
loop_
_entity_poly.entity_id
_entity_poly.type
_entity_poly.pdbx_seq_one_letter_code
_entity_poly.pdbx_strand_id
1 'polypeptide(L)'
;MKVTPALFPKPLPSLKLLLTGATVGPLVDSFHNQCLLEYNRNVIDVPTPSFLLAMSDSNIQESTSYILRSSTYIPPLLAIAYLILGGVLPRMISSIVEKSEMTETNESSKSASLRNKAILAVSTTALIIKLSELLETSAIMDNPNVNLLIMLSAALTQWAVLDGTLVSFITASIVSIGGPLSELPFVAYGFWTYLPEASDYFPLQNVDLDNISIAKQMLGEDYRNLALSSITGPCYFAVTMDAIALGRYFDEETE
;
A
#
# COMPACT_ATOMS: atom_id res chain seq x y z
N MET A 1 -22.63 -30.24 4.15
CA MET A 1 -22.81 -29.19 3.14
C MET A 1 -21.69 -28.18 3.37
N LYS A 2 -20.63 -28.16 2.54
CA LYS A 2 -19.52 -27.21 2.71
C LYS A 2 -20.04 -25.82 2.36
N VAL A 3 -20.08 -24.93 3.35
CA VAL A 3 -20.41 -23.52 3.13
C VAL A 3 -19.23 -22.91 2.40
N THR A 4 -19.42 -22.49 1.15
CA THR A 4 -18.44 -21.66 0.45
C THR A 4 -18.21 -20.42 1.29
N PRO A 5 -16.95 -20.06 1.64
CA PRO A 5 -16.72 -18.84 2.39
C PRO A 5 -17.33 -17.67 1.63
N ALA A 6 -18.10 -16.83 2.33
CA ALA A 6 -18.72 -15.68 1.73
C ALA A 6 -17.64 -14.76 1.14
N LEU A 7 -17.88 -14.25 -0.08
CA LEU A 7 -16.95 -13.35 -0.76
C LEU A 7 -16.64 -12.10 0.06
N PHE A 8 -17.66 -11.58 0.75
CA PHE A 8 -17.53 -10.43 1.62
C PHE A 8 -17.30 -10.85 3.08
N PRO A 9 -16.46 -10.12 3.84
CA PRO A 9 -16.33 -10.35 5.27
C PRO A 9 -17.65 -10.05 5.99
N LYS A 10 -17.75 -10.47 7.24
CA LYS A 10 -18.84 -10.04 8.13
C LYS A 10 -18.84 -8.49 8.24
N PRO A 11 -19.98 -7.87 8.58
CA PRO A 11 -20.07 -6.40 8.66
C PRO A 11 -19.07 -5.76 9.64
N LEU A 12 -18.82 -6.39 10.79
CA LEU A 12 -17.96 -5.83 11.83
C LEU A 12 -16.46 -5.87 11.46
N PRO A 13 -15.88 -6.99 10.97
CA PRO A 13 -14.52 -6.99 10.39
C PRO A 13 -14.37 -6.02 9.22
N SER A 14 -15.39 -5.92 8.35
CA SER A 14 -15.40 -4.98 7.23
C SER A 14 -15.29 -3.53 7.72
N LEU A 15 -16.06 -3.17 8.75
CA LEU A 15 -16.00 -1.85 9.37
C LEU A 15 -14.63 -1.58 10.00
N LYS A 16 -14.04 -2.56 10.70
CA LYS A 16 -12.70 -2.43 11.28
C LYS A 16 -11.64 -2.20 10.20
N LEU A 17 -11.69 -2.92 9.07
CA LEU A 17 -10.79 -2.70 7.94
C LEU A 17 -10.97 -1.29 7.33
N LEU A 18 -12.21 -0.88 7.08
CA LEU A 18 -12.52 0.47 6.58
C LEU A 18 -11.95 1.55 7.51
N LEU A 19 -12.17 1.42 8.82
CA LEU A 19 -11.68 2.38 9.81
C LEU A 19 -10.16 2.39 9.90
N THR A 20 -9.50 1.23 9.89
CA THR A 20 -8.03 1.15 9.89
C THR A 20 -7.47 1.82 8.64
N GLY A 21 -8.00 1.51 7.46
CA GLY A 21 -7.59 2.16 6.22
C GLY A 21 -7.82 3.67 6.22
N ALA A 22 -8.96 4.13 6.76
CA ALA A 22 -9.29 5.56 6.85
C ALA A 22 -8.43 6.35 7.85
N THR A 23 -7.81 5.68 8.83
CA THR A 23 -7.13 6.35 9.95
C THR A 23 -5.63 6.12 9.96
N VAL A 24 -5.19 4.86 9.89
CA VAL A 24 -3.76 4.49 9.86
C VAL A 24 -3.18 4.75 8.49
N GLY A 25 -3.94 4.45 7.43
CA GLY A 25 -3.52 4.65 6.04
C GLY A 25 -2.97 6.06 5.77
N PRO A 26 -3.73 7.14 6.03
CA PRO A 26 -3.27 8.51 5.79
C PRO A 26 -2.01 8.90 6.55
N LEU A 27 -1.77 8.33 7.73
CA LEU A 27 -0.54 8.59 8.50
C LEU A 27 0.69 8.02 7.81
N VAL A 28 0.57 6.77 7.34
CA VAL A 28 1.65 6.07 6.64
C VAL A 28 1.89 6.68 5.25
N ASP A 29 0.82 6.98 4.53
CA ASP A 29 0.80 7.68 3.26
C ASP A 29 1.47 9.07 3.35
N SER A 30 1.20 9.81 4.41
CA SER A 30 1.84 11.12 4.66
C SER A 30 3.35 11.02 4.83
N PHE A 31 3.90 9.90 5.32
CA PHE A 31 5.36 9.71 5.37
C PHE A 31 5.90 9.31 4.01
N HIS A 32 5.23 8.38 3.34
CA HIS A 32 5.64 7.87 2.02
C HIS A 32 5.72 9.00 0.99
N ASN A 33 4.70 9.85 0.95
CA ASN A 33 4.52 10.79 -0.15
C ASN A 33 5.34 12.06 -0.02
N GLN A 34 5.91 12.36 1.16
CA GLN A 34 6.83 13.50 1.33
C GLN A 34 8.05 13.46 0.41
N CYS A 35 8.43 12.28 -0.09
CA CYS A 35 9.56 12.09 -1.00
C CYS A 35 9.18 11.55 -2.39
N LEU A 36 7.91 11.27 -2.63
CA LEU A 36 7.45 10.63 -3.86
C LEU A 36 6.55 11.53 -4.69
N LEU A 37 5.64 12.26 -4.07
CA LEU A 37 4.60 13.01 -4.78
C LEU A 37 4.10 14.22 -4.00
N GLU A 38 3.52 15.16 -4.73
CA GLU A 38 2.88 16.34 -4.18
C GLU A 38 1.37 16.29 -4.42
N TYR A 39 0.59 16.50 -3.36
CA TYR A 39 -0.85 16.69 -3.47
C TYR A 39 -1.19 18.07 -3.99
N ASN A 40 -2.04 18.11 -5.03
CA ASN A 40 -2.46 19.33 -5.69
C ASN A 40 -3.90 19.73 -5.37
N ARG A 41 -4.71 18.83 -4.79
CA ARG A 41 -6.13 19.05 -4.52
C ARG A 41 -6.52 18.68 -3.10
N ASN A 42 -7.31 19.56 -2.46
CA ASN A 42 -7.84 19.41 -1.10
C ASN A 42 -6.78 18.91 -0.11
N VAL A 43 -5.64 19.59 -0.10
CA VAL A 43 -4.49 19.25 0.71
C VAL A 43 -4.82 19.44 2.19
N ILE A 44 -4.38 18.49 3.00
CA ILE A 44 -4.40 18.55 4.45
C ILE A 44 -2.96 18.65 4.92
N ASP A 45 -2.61 19.78 5.51
CA ASP A 45 -1.29 20.02 6.10
C ASP A 45 -1.41 20.05 7.63
N VAL A 46 -0.62 19.22 8.30
CA VAL A 46 -0.40 19.32 9.75
C VAL A 46 0.97 19.97 9.93
N PRO A 47 1.03 21.21 10.44
CA PRO A 47 2.30 21.92 10.59
C PRO A 47 3.20 21.22 11.60
N THR A 48 4.51 21.24 11.34
CA THR A 48 5.48 20.71 12.29
C THR A 48 5.45 21.54 13.57
N PRO A 49 5.23 20.94 14.75
CA PRO A 49 5.24 21.66 16.01
C PRO A 49 6.53 22.47 16.22
N SER A 50 6.41 23.72 16.69
CA SER A 50 7.53 24.65 16.81
C SER A 50 8.69 24.13 17.68
N PHE A 51 8.41 23.24 18.64
CA PHE A 51 9.45 22.64 19.48
C PHE A 51 10.31 21.62 18.72
N LEU A 52 9.75 20.91 17.73
CA LEU A 52 10.51 20.01 16.86
C LEU A 52 11.34 20.80 15.85
N LEU A 53 10.77 21.88 15.30
CA LEU A 53 11.51 22.81 14.44
C LEU A 53 12.72 23.42 15.17
N ALA A 54 12.58 23.76 16.45
CA ALA A 54 13.66 24.29 17.28
C ALA A 54 14.74 23.24 17.63
N MET A 55 14.44 21.95 17.50
CA MET A 55 15.40 20.84 17.65
C MET A 55 16.08 20.45 16.34
N SER A 56 15.53 20.90 15.20
CA SER A 56 16.12 20.68 13.88
C SER A 56 17.25 21.69 13.66
N ASP A 57 18.44 21.20 13.32
CA ASP A 57 19.63 22.03 13.11
C ASP A 57 19.35 23.13 12.07
N SER A 58 19.78 24.37 12.36
CA SER A 58 19.47 25.58 11.58
C SER A 58 20.05 25.61 10.15
N ASN A 59 20.68 24.52 9.69
CA ASN A 59 21.14 24.34 8.31
C ASN A 59 20.18 23.48 7.46
N ILE A 60 19.08 22.96 8.04
CA ILE A 60 18.03 22.18 7.35
C ILE A 60 16.77 23.05 7.24
N GLN A 61 16.91 24.26 6.69
CA GLN A 61 15.87 25.30 6.80
C GLN A 61 14.95 25.41 5.58
N GLU A 62 14.87 24.43 4.69
CA GLU A 62 13.96 24.53 3.52
C GLU A 62 12.99 23.37 3.29
N SER A 63 13.15 22.20 3.89
CA SER A 63 12.47 21.02 3.33
C SER A 63 11.10 20.62 3.90
N THR A 64 10.68 20.93 5.13
CA THR A 64 9.32 20.53 5.57
C THR A 64 8.67 21.44 6.61
N SER A 65 7.71 22.26 6.18
CA SER A 65 6.85 23.07 7.08
C SER A 65 5.75 22.24 7.77
N TYR A 66 5.60 20.98 7.38
CA TYR A 66 4.55 20.07 7.83
C TYR A 66 5.13 18.72 8.27
N ILE A 67 4.52 18.12 9.31
CA ILE A 67 4.83 16.76 9.78
C ILE A 67 3.99 15.72 9.04
N LEU A 68 2.79 16.09 8.61
CA LEU A 68 1.91 15.28 7.79
C LEU A 68 1.36 16.14 6.66
N ARG A 69 1.41 15.62 5.44
CA ARG A 69 0.79 16.21 4.26
C ARG A 69 0.07 15.11 3.50
N SER A 70 -1.24 15.24 3.36
CA SER A 70 -2.10 14.30 2.62
C SER A 70 -3.21 15.05 1.89
N SER A 71 -4.23 14.36 1.42
CA SER A 71 -5.42 14.94 0.80
C SER A 71 -6.70 14.37 1.40
N THR A 72 -7.79 15.15 1.42
CA THR A 72 -9.11 14.67 1.89
C THR A 72 -9.62 13.45 1.11
N TYR A 73 -9.07 13.19 -0.09
CA TYR A 73 -9.40 12.02 -0.89
C TYR A 73 -8.73 10.73 -0.40
N ILE A 74 -7.61 10.82 0.32
CA ILE A 74 -6.83 9.65 0.73
C ILE A 74 -7.56 8.79 1.77
N PRO A 75 -8.12 9.33 2.88
CA PRO A 75 -8.83 8.51 3.86
C PRO A 75 -9.94 7.61 3.26
N PRO A 76 -10.88 8.09 2.42
CA PRO A 76 -11.90 7.21 1.85
C PRO A 76 -11.33 6.21 0.85
N LEU A 77 -10.28 6.56 0.09
CA LEU A 77 -9.63 5.62 -0.84
C LEU A 77 -8.97 4.48 -0.08
N LEU A 78 -8.19 4.79 0.96
CA LEU A 78 -7.50 3.79 1.76
C LEU A 78 -8.47 2.96 2.61
N ALA A 79 -9.60 3.52 3.06
CA ALA A 79 -10.66 2.74 3.69
C ALA A 79 -11.12 1.60 2.77
N ILE A 80 -11.50 1.95 1.53
CA ILE A 80 -11.97 0.98 0.53
C ILE A 80 -10.84 0.00 0.17
N ALA A 81 -9.62 0.50 0.00
CA ALA A 81 -8.46 -0.35 -0.28
C ALA A 81 -8.27 -1.41 0.81
N TYR A 82 -8.25 -1.04 2.09
CA TYR A 82 -8.08 -2.00 3.19
C TYR A 82 -9.19 -3.06 3.23
N LEU A 83 -10.44 -2.68 2.96
CA LEU A 83 -11.54 -3.63 2.84
C LEU A 83 -11.32 -4.62 1.69
N ILE A 84 -10.88 -4.14 0.53
CA ILE A 84 -10.64 -4.99 -0.64
C ILE A 84 -9.43 -5.90 -0.39
N LEU A 85 -8.31 -5.34 0.05
CA LEU A 85 -7.04 -6.04 0.21
C LEU A 85 -7.06 -7.05 1.37
N GLY A 86 -7.64 -6.68 2.51
CA GLY A 86 -7.71 -7.55 3.68
C GLY A 86 -8.94 -8.45 3.72
N GLY A 87 -10.02 -8.02 3.06
CA GLY A 87 -11.31 -8.69 3.09
C GLY A 87 -11.58 -9.50 1.83
N VAL A 88 -11.77 -8.80 0.70
CA VAL A 88 -12.40 -9.37 -0.50
C VAL A 88 -11.42 -10.16 -1.36
N LEU A 89 -10.28 -9.56 -1.74
CA LEU A 89 -9.35 -10.12 -2.71
C LEU A 89 -8.71 -11.44 -2.25
N PRO A 90 -8.28 -11.61 -0.97
CA PRO A 90 -7.74 -12.88 -0.50
C PRO A 90 -8.78 -14.01 -0.56
N ARG A 91 -10.06 -13.71 -0.29
CA ARG A 91 -11.16 -14.68 -0.38
C ARG A 91 -11.46 -15.05 -1.83
N MET A 92 -11.44 -14.08 -2.75
CA MET A 92 -11.56 -14.35 -4.19
C MET A 92 -10.46 -15.30 -4.66
N ILE A 93 -9.21 -15.01 -4.30
CA ILE A 93 -8.05 -15.82 -4.71
C ILE A 93 -8.08 -17.19 -4.03
N SER A 94 -8.38 -17.27 -2.73
CA SER A 94 -8.58 -18.54 -2.02
C SER A 94 -9.64 -19.39 -2.72
N SER A 95 -10.77 -18.82 -3.15
CA SER A 95 -11.81 -19.59 -3.85
C SER A 95 -11.35 -20.19 -5.20
N ILE A 96 -10.33 -19.59 -5.82
CA ILE A 96 -9.70 -20.08 -7.06
C ILE A 96 -8.62 -21.12 -6.73
N VAL A 97 -7.82 -20.87 -5.70
CA VAL A 97 -6.67 -21.69 -5.29
C VAL A 97 -7.07 -22.95 -4.52
N GLU A 98 -8.05 -22.89 -3.60
CA GLU A 98 -8.55 -24.03 -2.81
C GLU A 98 -9.34 -25.06 -3.64
N LYS A 99 -9.73 -24.72 -4.87
CA LYS A 99 -10.11 -25.74 -5.85
C LYS A 99 -8.95 -26.70 -6.19
N SER A 100 -7.72 -26.38 -5.79
CA SER A 100 -6.50 -27.10 -6.13
C SER A 100 -5.85 -27.86 -4.97
N GLU A 101 -5.93 -27.44 -3.71
CA GLU A 101 -5.27 -28.14 -2.59
C GLU A 101 -6.04 -28.03 -1.27
N MET A 102 -6.04 -29.12 -0.49
CA MET A 102 -6.82 -29.32 0.73
C MET A 102 -5.87 -29.62 1.89
N THR A 103 -5.70 -28.70 2.84
CA THR A 103 -5.10 -29.04 4.14
C THR A 103 -5.60 -28.13 5.26
N GLU A 104 -6.19 -28.76 6.27
CA GLU A 104 -6.71 -28.17 7.51
C GLU A 104 -5.57 -27.87 8.51
N THR A 105 -5.72 -26.83 9.35
CA THR A 105 -4.92 -26.69 10.58
C THR A 105 -5.70 -26.08 11.76
N ASN A 106 -5.30 -26.53 12.96
CA ASN A 106 -5.95 -26.49 14.28
C ASN A 106 -6.20 -25.09 14.91
N GLU A 107 -7.26 -24.99 15.74
CA GLU A 107 -7.92 -23.73 16.09
C GLU A 107 -7.61 -23.08 17.46
N SER A 108 -7.00 -23.74 18.46
CA SER A 108 -7.05 -23.19 19.84
C SER A 108 -5.90 -22.26 20.29
N SER A 109 -4.84 -22.06 19.50
CA SER A 109 -3.75 -21.09 19.78
C SER A 109 -3.73 -19.86 18.86
N LYS A 110 -4.78 -19.71 18.05
CA LYS A 110 -4.82 -18.91 16.84
C LYS A 110 -4.95 -17.40 17.11
N SER A 111 -5.83 -16.99 18.03
CA SER A 111 -6.15 -15.56 18.25
C SER A 111 -4.98 -14.69 18.75
N ALA A 112 -4.25 -15.12 19.79
CA ALA A 112 -3.08 -14.37 20.28
C ALA A 112 -1.93 -14.34 19.25
N SER A 113 -1.79 -15.41 18.46
CA SER A 113 -0.85 -15.47 17.35
C SER A 113 -1.24 -14.50 16.23
N LEU A 114 -2.53 -14.43 15.86
CA LEU A 114 -3.04 -13.54 14.80
C LEU A 114 -2.90 -12.06 15.17
N ARG A 115 -3.17 -11.67 16.42
CA ARG A 115 -2.96 -10.30 16.88
C ARG A 115 -1.49 -9.89 16.76
N ASN A 116 -0.57 -10.73 17.22
CA ASN A 116 0.86 -10.45 17.14
C ASN A 116 1.33 -10.36 15.69
N LYS A 117 0.81 -11.24 14.81
CA LYS A 117 1.06 -11.17 13.36
C LYS A 117 0.55 -9.89 12.75
N ALA A 118 -0.66 -9.43 13.10
CA ALA A 118 -1.23 -8.18 12.61
C ALA A 118 -0.40 -6.96 13.06
N ILE A 119 -0.02 -6.90 14.33
CA ILE A 119 0.86 -5.82 14.86
C ILE A 119 2.21 -5.82 14.13
N LEU A 120 2.82 -6.99 13.97
CA LEU A 120 4.10 -7.13 13.30
C LEU A 120 3.99 -6.78 11.81
N ALA A 121 2.89 -7.15 11.15
CA ALA A 121 2.62 -6.78 9.76
C ALA A 121 2.52 -5.27 9.58
N VAL A 122 1.68 -4.59 10.35
CA VAL A 122 1.54 -3.12 10.28
C VAL A 122 2.87 -2.43 10.58
N SER A 123 3.60 -2.91 11.59
CA SER A 123 4.89 -2.34 11.98
C SER A 123 5.96 -2.52 10.89
N THR A 124 6.03 -3.71 10.29
CA THR A 124 6.97 -3.99 9.19
C THR A 124 6.59 -3.25 7.91
N THR A 125 5.30 -3.07 7.60
CA THR A 125 4.87 -2.22 6.49
C THR A 125 5.31 -0.77 6.69
N ALA A 126 5.10 -0.21 7.90
CA ALA A 126 5.55 1.15 8.20
C ALA A 126 7.08 1.30 8.06
N LEU A 127 7.84 0.28 8.46
CA LEU A 127 9.29 0.26 8.26
C LEU A 127 9.69 0.16 6.78
N ILE A 128 9.00 -0.65 5.98
CA ILE A 128 9.25 -0.77 4.54
C ILE A 128 8.95 0.55 3.83
N ILE A 129 7.86 1.22 4.20
CA ILE A 129 7.50 2.54 3.66
C ILE A 129 8.51 3.62 4.07
N LYS A 130 9.01 3.57 5.31
CA LYS A 130 10.09 4.48 5.70
C LYS A 130 11.41 4.17 5.00
N LEU A 131 11.68 2.89 4.75
CA LEU A 131 12.85 2.46 3.98
C LEU A 131 12.77 2.97 2.54
N SER A 132 11.60 2.96 1.90
CA SER A 132 11.46 3.51 0.55
C SER A 132 11.82 4.99 0.53
N GLU A 133 11.33 5.77 1.50
CA GLU A 133 11.68 7.19 1.62
C GLU A 133 13.19 7.39 1.78
N LEU A 134 13.84 6.59 2.64
CA LEU A 134 15.28 6.66 2.81
C LEU A 134 16.02 6.35 1.51
N LEU A 135 15.60 5.34 0.76
CA LEU A 135 16.26 4.93 -0.49
C LEU A 135 16.08 5.95 -1.61
N GLU A 136 14.94 6.65 -1.66
CA GLU A 136 14.68 7.71 -2.64
C GLU A 136 15.38 9.03 -2.29
N THR A 137 15.49 9.35 -1.00
CA THR A 137 16.04 10.66 -0.56
C THR A 137 17.53 10.64 -0.22
N SER A 138 18.09 9.48 0.09
CA SER A 138 19.48 9.39 0.53
C SER A 138 20.43 8.99 -0.60
N ALA A 139 21.60 9.60 -0.63
CA ALA A 139 22.70 9.18 -1.49
C ALA A 139 23.33 7.83 -1.06
N ILE A 140 22.69 7.06 -0.16
CA ILE A 140 23.24 5.80 0.36
C ILE A 140 23.44 4.81 -0.79
N MET A 141 22.49 4.74 -1.72
CA MET A 141 22.59 3.92 -2.92
C MET A 141 22.02 4.69 -4.12
N ASP A 142 22.92 5.29 -4.90
CA ASP A 142 22.62 6.00 -6.17
C ASP A 142 22.37 5.00 -7.32
N ASN A 143 21.65 3.91 -7.04
CA ASN A 143 21.30 2.91 -8.03
C ASN A 143 19.85 2.43 -7.83
N PRO A 144 18.90 2.89 -8.67
CA PRO A 144 17.49 2.59 -8.49
C PRO A 144 17.18 1.09 -8.56
N ASN A 145 17.95 0.31 -9.33
CA ASN A 145 17.77 -1.14 -9.42
C ASN A 145 18.12 -1.85 -8.09
N VAL A 146 19.14 -1.35 -7.38
CA VAL A 146 19.54 -1.88 -6.08
C VAL A 146 18.49 -1.50 -5.02
N ASN A 147 17.98 -0.27 -5.07
CA ASN A 147 16.92 0.19 -4.18
C ASN A 147 15.66 -0.67 -4.34
N LEU A 148 15.25 -0.92 -5.60
CA LEU A 148 14.12 -1.79 -5.90
C LEU A 148 14.35 -3.23 -5.42
N LEU A 149 15.56 -3.78 -5.59
CA LEU A 149 15.91 -5.12 -5.12
C LEU A 149 15.81 -5.23 -3.58
N ILE A 150 16.27 -4.21 -2.86
CA ILE A 150 16.18 -4.15 -1.40
C ILE A 150 14.72 -4.09 -0.95
N MET A 151 13.93 -3.24 -1.59
CA MET A 151 12.50 -3.10 -1.31
C MET A 151 11.74 -4.40 -1.57
N LEU A 152 12.00 -5.06 -2.70
CA LEU A 152 11.43 -6.36 -3.01
C LEU A 152 11.84 -7.42 -1.99
N SER A 153 13.12 -7.44 -1.60
CA SER A 153 13.64 -8.38 -0.61
C SER A 153 12.98 -8.18 0.76
N ALA A 154 12.75 -6.93 1.18
CA ALA A 154 12.07 -6.60 2.42
C ALA A 154 10.60 -7.05 2.39
N ALA A 155 9.88 -6.76 1.30
CA ALA A 155 8.48 -7.17 1.12
C ALA A 155 8.31 -8.70 1.08
N LEU A 156 9.19 -9.41 0.35
CA LEU A 156 9.18 -10.87 0.31
C LEU A 156 9.53 -11.50 1.66
N THR A 157 10.46 -10.90 2.42
CA THR A 157 10.79 -11.33 3.79
C THR A 157 9.60 -11.14 4.72
N GLN A 158 8.89 -10.00 4.61
CA GLN A 158 7.67 -9.76 5.37
C GLN A 158 6.63 -10.86 5.09
N TRP A 159 6.38 -11.19 3.81
CA TRP A 159 5.47 -12.27 3.47
C TRP A 159 5.93 -13.63 4.03
N ALA A 160 7.19 -13.99 3.83
CA ALA A 160 7.74 -15.28 4.24
C ALA A 160 7.67 -15.50 5.77
N VAL A 161 7.90 -14.43 6.55
CA VAL A 161 7.92 -14.51 8.02
C VAL A 161 6.52 -14.45 8.63
N LEU A 162 5.61 -13.65 8.09
CA LEU A 162 4.31 -13.38 8.73
C LEU A 162 3.20 -14.33 8.31
N ASP A 163 3.20 -14.73 7.05
CA ASP A 163 2.10 -15.49 6.45
C ASP A 163 2.61 -16.74 5.70
N GLY A 164 3.44 -16.56 4.67
CA GLY A 164 4.01 -17.64 3.87
C GLY A 164 3.01 -18.38 2.98
N THR A 165 1.74 -17.96 2.92
CA THR A 165 0.71 -18.64 2.11
C THR A 165 0.75 -18.20 0.65
N LEU A 166 0.44 -19.13 -0.27
CA LEU A 166 0.37 -18.84 -1.70
C LEU A 166 -0.73 -17.83 -2.04
N VAL A 167 -1.87 -17.89 -1.34
CA VAL A 167 -2.99 -16.96 -1.54
C VAL A 167 -2.55 -15.53 -1.29
N SER A 168 -1.88 -15.25 -0.17
CA SER A 168 -1.41 -13.88 0.11
C SER A 168 -0.27 -13.45 -0.81
N PHE A 169 0.62 -14.37 -1.20
CA PHE A 169 1.64 -14.08 -2.20
C PHE A 169 1.05 -13.63 -3.54
N ILE A 170 0.09 -14.39 -4.08
CA ILE A 170 -0.59 -14.05 -5.35
C ILE A 170 -1.35 -12.73 -5.19
N THR A 171 -2.08 -12.57 -4.08
CA THR A 171 -2.83 -11.33 -3.77
C THR A 171 -1.90 -10.13 -3.79
N ALA A 172 -0.82 -10.17 -3.00
CA ALA A 172 0.13 -9.07 -2.88
C ALA A 172 0.89 -8.81 -4.17
N SER A 173 1.20 -9.84 -4.97
CA SER A 173 1.83 -9.68 -6.29
C SER A 173 0.92 -9.02 -7.33
N ILE A 174 -0.38 -9.32 -7.30
CA ILE A 174 -1.35 -8.63 -8.17
C ILE A 174 -1.44 -7.16 -7.76
N VAL A 175 -1.50 -6.89 -6.44
CA VAL A 175 -1.64 -5.54 -5.91
C VAL A 175 -0.35 -4.73 -6.05
N SER A 176 0.82 -5.34 -6.03
CA SER A 176 2.09 -4.63 -6.28
C SER A 176 2.19 -4.04 -7.68
N ILE A 177 1.35 -4.50 -8.62
CA ILE A 177 1.23 -3.95 -9.97
C ILE A 177 -0.05 -3.10 -10.07
N GLY A 178 -1.17 -3.64 -9.62
CA GLY A 178 -2.48 -2.98 -9.71
C GLY A 178 -2.62 -1.73 -8.84
N GLY A 179 -1.94 -1.69 -7.70
CA GLY A 179 -1.89 -0.55 -6.78
C GLY A 179 -1.33 0.70 -7.46
N PRO A 180 -0.06 0.69 -7.93
CA PRO A 180 0.51 1.83 -8.65
C PRO A 180 -0.31 2.22 -9.89
N LEU A 181 -0.81 1.24 -10.66
CA LEU A 181 -1.67 1.52 -11.82
C LEU A 181 -3.01 2.18 -11.45
N SER A 182 -3.54 1.90 -10.26
CA SER A 182 -4.79 2.49 -9.78
C SER A 182 -4.68 4.00 -9.49
N GLU A 183 -3.45 4.51 -9.33
CA GLU A 183 -3.18 5.92 -9.13
C GLU A 183 -3.28 6.75 -10.41
N LEU A 184 -3.12 6.11 -11.57
CA LEU A 184 -3.01 6.81 -12.86
C LEU A 184 -4.15 7.76 -13.19
N PRO A 185 -5.44 7.43 -12.95
CA PRO A 185 -6.51 8.39 -13.14
C PRO A 185 -6.31 9.64 -12.27
N PHE A 186 -5.89 9.48 -11.01
CA PHE A 186 -5.68 10.61 -10.10
C PHE A 186 -4.52 11.50 -10.55
N VAL A 187 -3.43 10.89 -11.04
CA VAL A 187 -2.31 11.63 -11.65
C VAL A 187 -2.77 12.37 -12.91
N ALA A 188 -3.51 11.69 -13.80
CA ALA A 188 -4.03 12.28 -15.04
C ALA A 188 -4.98 13.46 -14.79
N TYR A 189 -5.81 13.39 -13.75
CA TYR A 189 -6.69 14.47 -13.35
C TYR A 189 -6.03 15.49 -12.41
N GLY A 190 -4.73 15.37 -12.13
CA GLY A 190 -3.98 16.33 -11.32
C GLY A 190 -4.45 16.41 -9.88
N PHE A 191 -4.81 15.27 -9.26
CA PHE A 191 -5.02 15.18 -7.82
C PHE A 191 -3.67 15.21 -7.07
N TRP A 192 -2.66 14.58 -7.65
CA TRP A 192 -1.27 14.65 -7.23
C TRP A 192 -0.32 14.50 -8.42
N THR A 193 0.95 14.81 -8.19
CA THR A 193 2.02 14.70 -9.19
C THR A 193 3.23 14.07 -8.54
N TYR A 194 3.80 13.03 -9.15
CA TYR A 194 5.06 12.47 -8.69
C TYR A 194 6.21 13.45 -8.89
N LEU A 195 7.15 13.43 -7.95
CA LEU A 195 8.40 14.17 -8.08
C LEU A 195 9.23 13.60 -9.24
N PRO A 196 9.85 14.44 -10.08
CA PRO A 196 10.66 13.97 -11.21
C PRO A 196 11.74 12.95 -10.82
N GLU A 197 12.35 13.14 -9.65
CA GLU A 197 13.45 12.33 -9.14
C GLU A 197 12.99 10.93 -8.72
N ALA A 198 11.75 10.81 -8.25
CA ALA A 198 11.15 9.54 -7.83
C ALA A 198 10.47 8.78 -8.97
N SER A 199 10.35 9.39 -10.15
CA SER A 199 9.54 8.88 -11.27
C SER A 199 10.37 8.05 -12.25
N ASP A 200 9.96 6.80 -12.49
CA ASP A 200 10.52 5.93 -13.52
C ASP A 200 9.52 5.50 -14.60
N TYR A 201 8.25 5.91 -14.46
CA TYR A 201 7.14 5.68 -15.40
C TYR A 201 6.90 4.20 -15.73
N PHE A 202 7.46 3.28 -14.95
CA PHE A 202 7.21 1.85 -15.09
C PHE A 202 5.84 1.50 -14.49
N PRO A 203 5.03 0.61 -15.11
CA PRO A 203 5.30 -0.12 -16.35
C PRO A 203 4.84 0.58 -17.64
N LEU A 204 4.29 1.79 -17.56
CA LEU A 204 3.56 2.43 -18.67
C LEU A 204 4.40 2.71 -19.93
N GLN A 205 5.69 3.01 -19.79
CA GLN A 205 6.55 3.32 -20.95
C GLN A 205 6.57 2.20 -22.01
N ASN A 206 6.32 0.96 -21.60
CA ASN A 206 6.42 -0.22 -22.46
C ASN A 206 5.05 -0.84 -22.80
N VAL A 207 3.94 -0.21 -22.40
CA VAL A 207 2.58 -0.73 -22.62
C VAL A 207 1.86 0.10 -23.67
N ASP A 208 1.44 -0.58 -24.74
CA ASP A 208 0.57 0.03 -25.76
C ASP A 208 -0.90 -0.06 -25.33
N LEU A 209 -1.42 1.05 -24.80
CA LEU A 209 -2.84 1.21 -24.47
C LEU A 209 -3.63 1.84 -25.62
N ASP A 210 -3.04 2.03 -26.81
CA ASP A 210 -3.67 2.81 -27.88
C ASP A 210 -4.95 2.16 -28.41
N ASN A 211 -5.05 0.84 -28.27
CA ASN A 211 -6.21 0.05 -28.67
C ASN A 211 -7.28 -0.11 -27.56
N ILE A 212 -7.04 0.44 -26.35
CA ILE A 212 -7.95 0.30 -25.20
C ILE A 212 -8.68 1.63 -25.01
N SER A 213 -9.87 1.74 -25.63
CA SER A 213 -10.67 2.98 -25.66
C SER A 213 -10.95 3.57 -24.27
N ILE A 214 -11.24 2.71 -23.28
CA ILE A 214 -11.51 3.14 -21.92
C ILE A 214 -10.25 3.68 -21.22
N ALA A 215 -9.08 3.11 -21.50
CA ALA A 215 -7.82 3.56 -20.91
C ALA A 215 -7.46 4.95 -21.43
N LYS A 216 -7.60 5.19 -22.75
CA LYS A 216 -7.42 6.53 -23.32
C LYS A 216 -8.41 7.55 -22.76
N GLN A 217 -9.68 7.18 -22.61
CA GLN A 217 -10.69 8.08 -22.04
C GLN A 217 -10.38 8.45 -20.58
N MET A 218 -9.83 7.52 -19.81
CA MET A 218 -9.51 7.74 -18.39
C MET A 218 -8.18 8.44 -18.17
N LEU A 219 -7.17 8.16 -18.99
CA LEU A 219 -5.78 8.61 -18.78
C LEU A 219 -5.35 9.76 -19.70
N GLY A 220 -6.13 10.05 -20.74
CA GLY A 220 -5.77 11.02 -21.79
C GLY A 220 -4.85 10.43 -22.86
N GLU A 221 -4.61 11.21 -23.91
CA GLU A 221 -3.73 10.81 -25.03
C GLU A 221 -2.25 10.76 -24.63
N ASP A 222 -1.86 11.51 -23.60
CA ASP A 222 -0.47 11.57 -23.09
C ASP A 222 -0.21 10.59 -21.94
N TYR A 223 -0.95 9.47 -21.86
CA TYR A 223 -0.87 8.53 -20.74
C TYR A 223 0.54 7.98 -20.49
N ARG A 224 1.40 7.89 -21.51
CA ARG A 224 2.79 7.40 -21.40
C ARG A 224 3.68 8.35 -20.59
N ASN A 225 3.27 9.60 -20.44
CA ASN A 225 3.96 10.62 -19.64
C ASN A 225 3.39 10.73 -18.21
N LEU A 226 2.42 9.89 -17.84
CA LEU A 226 1.94 9.84 -16.47
C LEU A 226 3.02 9.19 -15.61
N ALA A 227 3.57 9.99 -14.71
CA ALA A 227 4.62 9.57 -13.80
C ALA A 227 4.09 8.54 -12.79
N LEU A 228 4.92 7.51 -12.58
CA LEU A 228 4.80 6.49 -11.55
C LEU A 228 6.21 6.16 -11.04
N SER A 229 6.27 5.53 -9.88
CA SER A 229 7.52 5.06 -9.29
C SER A 229 7.46 3.56 -9.01
N SER A 230 8.40 2.77 -9.55
CA SER A 230 8.44 1.33 -9.34
C SER A 230 8.66 0.94 -7.87
N ILE A 231 9.22 1.83 -7.05
CA ILE A 231 9.42 1.58 -5.61
C ILE A 231 8.10 1.45 -4.85
N THR A 232 7.02 2.01 -5.39
CA THR A 232 5.67 1.88 -4.81
C THR A 232 5.16 0.44 -4.90
N GLY A 233 5.59 -0.35 -5.88
CA GLY A 233 5.15 -1.73 -6.05
C GLY A 233 5.40 -2.62 -4.82
N PRO A 234 6.65 -2.73 -4.33
CA PRO A 234 6.93 -3.39 -3.06
C PRO A 234 6.20 -2.79 -1.84
N CYS A 235 5.90 -1.49 -1.85
CA CYS A 235 5.12 -0.86 -0.77
C CYS A 235 3.66 -1.35 -0.80
N TYR A 236 3.03 -1.40 -1.97
CA TYR A 236 1.70 -1.98 -2.16
C TYR A 236 1.66 -3.48 -1.82
N PHE A 237 2.73 -4.22 -2.10
CA PHE A 237 2.88 -5.59 -1.64
C PHE A 237 2.82 -5.66 -0.11
N ALA A 238 3.60 -4.82 0.58
CA ALA A 238 3.67 -4.79 2.04
C ALA A 238 2.34 -4.38 2.70
N VAL A 239 1.68 -3.33 2.18
CA VAL A 239 0.34 -2.90 2.61
C VAL A 239 -0.68 -4.02 2.43
N THR A 240 -0.59 -4.78 1.34
CA THR A 240 -1.47 -5.94 1.15
C THR A 240 -1.26 -6.99 2.23
N MET A 241 -0.02 -7.26 2.62
CA MET A 241 0.30 -8.21 3.69
C MET A 241 -0.28 -7.80 5.05
N ASP A 242 -0.19 -6.51 5.41
CA ASP A 242 -0.81 -6.04 6.66
C ASP A 242 -2.33 -6.06 6.61
N ALA A 243 -2.94 -5.67 5.49
CA ALA A 243 -4.39 -5.69 5.34
C ALA A 243 -4.92 -7.13 5.48
N ILE A 244 -4.24 -8.11 4.89
CA ILE A 244 -4.56 -9.54 5.05
C ILE A 244 -4.44 -9.98 6.51
N ALA A 245 -3.35 -9.61 7.19
CA ALA A 245 -3.13 -9.98 8.58
C ALA A 245 -4.21 -9.39 9.51
N LEU A 246 -4.56 -8.12 9.30
CA LEU A 246 -5.64 -7.42 10.00
C LEU A 246 -7.00 -8.05 9.71
N GLY A 247 -7.29 -8.38 8.44
CA GLY A 247 -8.54 -9.03 8.04
C GLY A 247 -8.74 -10.34 8.79
N ARG A 248 -7.72 -11.21 8.79
CA ARG A 248 -7.75 -12.49 9.53
C ARG A 248 -7.91 -12.31 11.03
N TYR A 249 -7.21 -11.35 11.61
CA TYR A 249 -7.34 -11.04 13.04
C TYR A 249 -8.75 -10.55 13.40
N PHE A 250 -9.33 -9.65 12.60
CA PHE A 250 -10.66 -9.12 12.84
C PHE A 250 -11.76 -10.15 12.62
N ASP A 251 -11.62 -11.04 11.64
CA ASP A 251 -12.55 -12.14 11.44
C ASP A 251 -12.64 -13.02 12.69
N GLU A 252 -11.47 -13.44 13.21
CA GLU A 252 -11.35 -14.27 14.41
C GLU A 252 -11.93 -13.59 15.67
N GLU A 253 -11.75 -12.27 15.85
CA GLU A 253 -12.36 -11.53 16.97
C GLU A 253 -13.90 -11.49 16.94
N THR A 254 -14.52 -11.90 15.83
CA THR A 254 -15.96 -11.82 15.60
C THR A 254 -16.61 -13.17 15.34
N GLU A 255 -15.88 -14.25 15.59
CA GLU A 255 -16.39 -15.62 15.76
C GLU A 255 -16.81 -15.86 17.22
#